data_AF-A0A3D2AA68-F1
#
_entry.id   AF-A0A3D2AA68-F1
#
_cell.length_a   1.000
_cell.length_b   1.000
_cell.length_c   1.000
_cell.angle_alpha   90.00
_cell.angle_beta   90.00
_cell.angle_gamma   90.00
#
_symmetry.space_group_name_H-M   'P 1'
#
loop_
_entity.id
_entity.type
_entity.pdbx_description
1 polymer ?
#
loop_
_entity_poly.entity_id
_entity_poly.type
_entity_poly.pdbx_seq_one_letter_code
_entity_poly.pdbx_strand_id
1 'polypeptide(L)'
;MKKTVISLFMIICLALTVSACGNNESGTAKSKKKAKTNRTTASSIASIDDVKTMGDAFAVEDDQKQFAIIDKFYICVFKLGDNYYRVRTIMPKDVEKKVSELDFTEENERKKIDGLVSPLAIEKIENLNENILDDEAIKGLIGKSGKDLIDSGWICTGYNLDDMVFSMEYNCFQYDVVFDGKIDESHYDDFDESEIESMKVKSVTCSDIGDATNIEE
;
A
#
# COMPACT_ATOMS: atom_id res chain seq x y z
N MET A 1 24.73 14.53 -46.80
CA MET A 1 26.07 14.16 -46.28
C MET A 1 26.16 14.78 -44.89
N LYS A 2 26.30 14.12 -43.73
CA LYS A 2 26.83 12.81 -43.27
C LYS A 2 25.86 12.33 -42.16
N LYS A 3 25.24 11.16 -42.25
CA LYS A 3 25.63 9.85 -41.66
C LYS A 3 25.80 9.83 -40.11
N THR A 4 24.73 9.35 -39.46
CA THR A 4 24.67 8.20 -38.53
C THR A 4 25.61 8.13 -37.30
N VAL A 5 25.00 8.09 -36.10
CA VAL A 5 25.53 7.54 -34.83
C VAL A 5 24.34 6.78 -34.19
N ILE A 6 24.07 5.51 -34.51
CA ILE A 6 24.57 4.26 -33.87
C ILE A 6 24.53 4.41 -32.33
N SER A 7 23.41 4.15 -31.65
CA SER A 7 22.84 2.83 -31.29
C SER A 7 23.90 1.85 -30.75
N LEU A 8 24.22 1.96 -29.46
CA LEU A 8 25.09 1.02 -28.76
C LEU A 8 24.74 0.93 -27.26
N PHE A 9 23.56 0.39 -26.94
CA PHE A 9 23.26 -0.12 -25.60
C PHE A 9 22.30 -1.31 -25.71
N MET A 10 22.81 -2.40 -26.27
CA MET A 10 22.18 -3.70 -26.17
C MET A 10 23.29 -4.74 -26.17
N ILE A 11 23.16 -5.73 -25.26
CA ILE A 11 24.04 -6.89 -25.05
C ILE A 11 25.13 -6.66 -24.00
N ILE A 12 24.84 -7.11 -22.76
CA ILE A 12 25.62 -8.10 -21.98
C ILE A 12 24.83 -8.32 -20.69
N CYS A 13 24.05 -9.41 -20.65
CA CYS A 13 23.61 -10.06 -19.41
C CYS A 13 23.08 -11.43 -19.81
N LEU A 14 23.99 -12.34 -20.18
CA LEU A 14 23.66 -13.76 -20.19
C LEU A 14 24.86 -14.59 -19.71
N ALA A 15 24.57 -15.33 -18.65
CA ALA A 15 25.07 -16.65 -18.29
C ALA A 15 26.21 -16.79 -17.26
N LEU A 16 25.97 -17.81 -16.43
CA LEU A 16 26.86 -18.62 -15.59
C LEU A 16 26.98 -18.09 -14.13
N THR A 17 26.46 -18.78 -13.11
CA THR A 17 26.68 -20.20 -12.83
C THR A 17 25.66 -20.77 -11.83
N VAL A 18 25.12 -21.95 -12.16
CA VAL A 18 24.61 -22.92 -11.19
C VAL A 18 25.45 -24.18 -11.36
N SER A 19 26.15 -24.61 -10.30
CA SER A 19 26.45 -26.03 -10.06
C SER A 19 26.98 -26.23 -8.66
N ALA A 20 26.28 -27.12 -7.95
CA ALA A 20 26.56 -27.65 -6.65
C ALA A 20 27.60 -28.79 -6.69
N CYS A 21 27.78 -29.43 -5.53
CA CYS A 21 28.64 -30.56 -5.15
C CYS A 21 30.02 -30.11 -4.63
N GLY A 22 30.50 -30.52 -3.45
CA GLY A 22 30.03 -31.53 -2.51
C GLY A 22 30.95 -31.61 -1.29
N ASN A 23 30.55 -32.49 -0.37
CA ASN A 23 30.92 -32.64 1.04
C ASN A 23 32.32 -33.20 1.39
N ASN A 24 32.66 -33.02 2.68
CA ASN A 24 33.61 -33.74 3.59
C ASN A 24 35.09 -33.28 3.55
N GLU A 25 35.85 -33.11 4.64
CA GLU A 25 35.73 -33.52 6.05
C GLU A 25 36.77 -32.78 6.94
N SER A 26 36.59 -32.89 8.27
CA SER A 26 37.62 -32.84 9.33
C SER A 26 38.03 -31.51 9.97
N GLY A 27 37.86 -31.41 11.31
CA GLY A 27 38.74 -30.56 12.14
C GLY A 27 38.13 -29.80 13.33
N THR A 28 37.75 -30.52 14.39
CA THR A 28 37.96 -30.18 15.84
C THR A 28 37.57 -28.80 16.43
N ALA A 29 36.55 -28.86 17.29
CA ALA A 29 36.39 -28.22 18.61
C ALA A 29 36.74 -26.71 18.79
N LYS A 30 35.69 -25.89 19.01
CA LYS A 30 35.61 -24.99 20.17
C LYS A 30 34.17 -24.50 20.41
N SER A 31 33.76 -24.68 21.66
CA SER A 31 32.54 -24.19 22.29
C SER A 31 32.26 -22.72 21.98
N LYS A 32 31.10 -22.44 21.37
CA LYS A 32 30.29 -21.26 21.66
C LYS A 32 28.83 -21.70 21.64
N LYS A 33 28.21 -21.68 22.81
CA LYS A 33 26.78 -21.81 23.05
C LYS A 33 26.10 -20.65 22.31
N LYS A 34 25.83 -20.83 21.01
CA LYS A 34 25.11 -19.87 20.19
C LYS A 34 23.66 -19.93 20.67
N ALA A 35 23.20 -18.78 21.17
CA ALA A 35 21.84 -18.55 21.55
C ALA A 35 20.91 -19.17 20.49
N LYS A 36 19.97 -19.98 20.98
CA LYS A 36 18.82 -20.43 20.22
C LYS A 36 18.02 -19.16 19.94
N THR A 37 18.33 -18.49 18.84
CA THR A 37 17.47 -17.44 18.29
C THR A 37 16.17 -18.16 17.95
N ASN A 38 15.21 -18.07 18.87
CA ASN A 38 13.83 -18.40 18.59
C ASN A 38 13.41 -17.49 17.43
N ARG A 39 13.54 -18.00 16.21
CA ARG A 39 12.83 -17.49 15.05
C ARG A 39 11.43 -18.10 15.13
N THR A 40 10.65 -17.61 16.08
CA THR A 40 9.18 -17.67 16.08
C THR A 40 8.79 -16.33 15.46
N THR A 41 8.00 -16.23 14.41
CA THR A 41 6.92 -17.07 13.90
C THR A 41 6.91 -16.88 12.38
N ALA A 42 6.82 -17.97 11.60
CA ALA A 42 6.19 -17.84 10.28
C ALA A 42 4.78 -17.27 10.54
N SER A 43 4.37 -16.24 9.79
CA SER A 43 3.03 -15.70 9.91
C SER A 43 2.04 -16.84 9.70
N SER A 44 1.24 -17.11 10.73
CA SER A 44 0.29 -18.23 10.75
C SER A 44 -1.13 -17.79 10.40
N ILE A 45 -1.32 -16.52 10.00
CA ILE A 45 -2.65 -16.00 9.68
C ILE A 45 -2.99 -16.44 8.25
N ALA A 46 -3.71 -17.56 8.17
CA ALA A 46 -4.19 -18.12 6.91
C ALA A 46 -5.67 -17.76 6.64
N SER A 47 -6.42 -17.39 7.68
CA SER A 47 -7.83 -17.01 7.60
C SER A 47 -8.10 -15.72 8.35
N ILE A 48 -9.12 -14.98 7.91
CA ILE A 48 -9.58 -13.78 8.61
C ILE A 48 -10.10 -14.09 10.02
N ASP A 49 -10.61 -15.32 10.25
CA ASP A 49 -11.08 -15.79 11.55
C ASP A 49 -9.96 -15.91 12.61
N ASP A 50 -8.70 -15.94 12.16
CA ASP A 50 -7.53 -15.97 13.04
C ASP A 50 -7.14 -14.56 13.53
N VAL A 51 -7.69 -13.50 12.93
CA VAL A 51 -7.39 -12.10 13.27
C VAL A 51 -8.28 -11.63 14.42
N LYS A 52 -7.75 -11.68 15.66
CA LYS A 52 -8.52 -11.35 16.88
C LYS A 52 -8.02 -10.10 17.59
N THR A 53 -6.78 -9.74 17.36
CA THR A 53 -6.12 -8.55 17.90
C THR A 53 -5.46 -7.74 16.79
N MET A 54 -5.12 -6.49 17.07
CA MET A 54 -4.36 -5.69 16.11
C MET A 54 -2.97 -6.28 15.85
N GLY A 55 -2.38 -6.99 16.83
CA GLY A 55 -1.16 -7.76 16.64
C GLY A 55 -1.28 -8.87 15.60
N ASP A 56 -2.43 -9.55 15.53
CA ASP A 56 -2.68 -10.57 14.52
C ASP A 56 -2.78 -9.93 13.12
N ALA A 57 -3.42 -8.76 13.02
CA ALA A 57 -3.50 -8.01 11.76
C ALA A 57 -2.10 -7.55 11.27
N PHE A 58 -1.23 -7.11 12.19
CA PHE A 58 0.16 -6.79 11.87
C PHE A 58 0.95 -7.99 11.36
N ALA A 59 0.61 -9.19 11.84
CA ALA A 59 1.29 -10.41 11.47
C ALA A 59 0.91 -10.93 10.08
N VAL A 60 -0.20 -10.48 9.48
CA VAL A 60 -0.58 -10.86 8.10
C VAL A 60 0.58 -10.54 7.15
N GLU A 61 0.91 -11.42 6.20
CA GLU A 61 1.94 -11.14 5.20
C GLU A 61 1.34 -10.33 4.05
N ASP A 62 1.59 -9.02 4.07
CA ASP A 62 1.11 -8.05 3.10
C ASP A 62 2.02 -6.81 3.19
N ASP A 63 2.62 -6.41 2.08
CA ASP A 63 3.50 -5.25 1.99
C ASP A 63 2.74 -3.94 1.75
N GLN A 64 1.43 -4.02 1.49
CA GLN A 64 0.57 -2.89 1.14
C GLN A 64 -0.39 -2.48 2.28
N LYS A 65 -0.12 -2.89 3.52
CA LYS A 65 -0.97 -2.52 4.66
C LYS A 65 -1.02 -1.02 4.88
N GLN A 66 -2.23 -0.50 5.05
CA GLN A 66 -2.46 0.85 5.50
C GLN A 66 -2.93 0.88 6.95
N PHE A 67 -2.57 1.96 7.63
CA PHE A 67 -2.89 2.15 9.04
C PHE A 67 -3.31 3.58 9.28
N ALA A 68 -4.34 3.74 10.08
CA ALA A 68 -4.86 5.06 10.40
C ALA A 68 -5.32 5.14 11.85
N ILE A 69 -5.30 6.37 12.35
CA ILE A 69 -5.85 6.73 13.64
C ILE A 69 -6.89 7.81 13.40
N ILE A 70 -8.15 7.51 13.76
CA ILE A 70 -9.24 8.48 13.75
C ILE A 70 -9.93 8.43 15.10
N ASP A 71 -9.97 9.59 15.77
CA ASP A 71 -10.50 9.72 17.13
C ASP A 71 -9.92 8.64 18.07
N LYS A 72 -10.78 7.78 18.60
CA LYS A 72 -10.43 6.66 19.49
C LYS A 72 -10.15 5.36 18.74
N PHE A 73 -10.17 5.34 17.41
CA PHE A 73 -10.04 4.13 16.62
C PHE A 73 -8.65 3.99 16.04
N TYR A 74 -8.10 2.78 16.12
CA TYR A 74 -6.95 2.37 15.33
C TYR A 74 -7.42 1.39 14.26
N ILE A 75 -7.07 1.68 13.02
CA ILE A 75 -7.55 1.00 11.82
C ILE A 75 -6.36 0.38 11.11
N CYS A 76 -6.54 -0.85 10.63
CA CYS A 76 -5.61 -1.49 9.70
C CYS A 76 -6.40 -2.03 8.51
N VAL A 77 -5.94 -1.73 7.30
CA VAL A 77 -6.44 -2.34 6.06
C VAL A 77 -5.32 -3.16 5.47
N PHE A 78 -5.65 -4.38 5.05
CA PHE A 78 -4.69 -5.34 4.51
C PHE A 78 -5.36 -6.30 3.53
N LYS A 79 -4.54 -6.90 2.69
CA LYS A 79 -4.92 -8.02 1.84
C LYS A 79 -4.66 -9.35 2.54
N LEU A 80 -5.60 -10.28 2.43
CA LEU A 80 -5.43 -11.67 2.87
C LEU A 80 -6.02 -12.62 1.82
N GLY A 81 -5.13 -13.33 1.13
CA GLY A 81 -5.49 -14.05 -0.10
C GLY A 81 -5.91 -13.07 -1.19
N ASP A 82 -7.07 -13.29 -1.79
CA ASP A 82 -7.62 -12.41 -2.84
C ASP A 82 -8.59 -11.35 -2.30
N ASN A 83 -8.71 -11.21 -0.98
CA ASN A 83 -9.68 -10.32 -0.35
C ASN A 83 -8.99 -9.19 0.42
N TYR A 84 -9.63 -8.03 0.44
CA TYR A 84 -9.22 -6.88 1.25
C TYR A 84 -10.10 -6.78 2.49
N TYR A 85 -9.46 -6.56 3.62
CA TYR A 85 -10.14 -6.43 4.91
C TYR A 85 -9.73 -5.16 5.60
N ARG A 86 -10.70 -4.56 6.28
CA ARG A 86 -10.43 -3.57 7.32
C ARG A 86 -10.73 -4.16 8.68
N VAL A 87 -9.81 -3.96 9.60
CA VAL A 87 -10.02 -4.23 11.01
C VAL A 87 -9.91 -2.94 11.81
N ARG A 88 -10.77 -2.82 12.82
CA ARG A 88 -10.80 -1.66 13.71
C ARG A 88 -10.78 -2.12 15.15
N THR A 89 -9.99 -1.42 15.97
CA THR A 89 -10.05 -1.53 17.43
C THR A 89 -10.36 -0.17 18.05
N ILE A 90 -10.95 -0.17 19.25
CA ILE A 90 -11.06 1.01 20.09
C ILE A 90 -9.78 1.10 20.94
N MET A 91 -9.09 2.24 20.88
CA MET A 91 -8.03 2.60 21.81
C MET A 91 -8.66 3.07 23.13
N PRO A 92 -8.37 2.40 24.25
CA PRO A 92 -8.70 2.94 25.56
C PRO A 92 -8.04 4.31 25.78
N LYS A 93 -8.62 5.17 26.61
CA LYS A 93 -8.14 6.54 26.84
C LYS A 93 -6.66 6.62 27.26
N ASP A 94 -6.16 5.63 28.01
CA ASP A 94 -4.76 5.61 28.42
C ASP A 94 -3.83 5.24 27.25
N VAL A 95 -4.28 4.43 26.30
CA VAL A 95 -3.55 4.12 25.06
C VAL A 95 -3.59 5.32 24.12
N GLU A 96 -4.77 5.91 23.90
CA GLU A 96 -4.94 7.13 23.10
C GLU A 96 -4.00 8.24 23.60
N LYS A 97 -3.99 8.49 24.91
CA LYS A 97 -3.09 9.46 25.53
C LYS A 97 -1.62 9.13 25.24
N LYS A 98 -1.19 7.89 25.46
CA LYS A 98 0.21 7.47 25.19
C LYS A 98 0.60 7.65 23.73
N VAL A 99 -0.30 7.35 22.80
CA VAL A 99 -0.06 7.56 21.36
C VAL A 99 0.05 9.05 21.05
N SER A 100 -0.84 9.89 21.58
CA SER A 100 -0.80 11.35 21.36
C SER A 100 0.44 12.04 21.96
N GLU A 101 1.07 11.42 22.95
CA GLU A 101 2.29 11.93 23.60
C GLU A 101 3.57 11.46 22.88
N LEU A 102 3.47 10.64 21.84
CA LEU A 102 4.63 10.23 21.04
C LEU A 102 5.12 11.38 20.15
N ASP A 103 6.43 11.49 20.03
CA ASP A 103 7.07 12.39 19.07
C ASP A 103 7.20 11.68 17.72
N PHE A 104 6.44 12.15 16.73
CA PHE A 104 6.41 11.63 15.36
C PHE A 104 7.73 11.80 14.60
N THR A 105 8.69 12.54 15.15
CA THR A 105 10.02 12.70 14.57
C THR A 105 11.03 11.65 15.06
N GLU A 106 10.66 10.83 16.04
CA GLU A 106 11.57 9.84 16.62
C GLU A 106 11.73 8.58 15.76
N GLU A 107 12.96 8.06 15.74
CA GLU A 107 13.25 6.76 15.14
C GLU A 107 12.47 5.64 15.87
N ASN A 108 11.73 4.83 15.11
CA ASN A 108 10.86 3.75 15.60
C ASN A 108 9.55 4.18 16.25
N GLU A 109 9.08 5.42 16.06
CA GLU A 109 7.75 5.84 16.53
C GLU A 109 6.65 4.83 16.15
N ARG A 110 6.64 4.36 14.90
CA ARG A 110 5.72 3.30 14.48
C ARG A 110 5.74 2.04 15.33
N LYS A 111 6.93 1.53 15.70
CA LYS A 111 7.03 0.33 16.57
C LYS A 111 6.49 0.59 17.98
N LYS A 112 6.57 1.84 18.46
CA LYS A 112 5.99 2.22 19.76
C LYS A 112 4.47 2.20 19.68
N ILE A 113 3.89 2.76 18.61
CA ILE A 113 2.45 2.68 18.35
C ILE A 113 2.01 1.22 18.26
N ASP A 114 2.67 0.41 17.43
CA ASP A 114 2.34 -1.00 17.24
C ASP A 114 2.38 -1.76 18.58
N GLY A 115 3.37 -1.51 19.43
CA GLY A 115 3.46 -2.11 20.76
C GLY A 115 2.32 -1.73 21.71
N LEU A 116 1.78 -0.51 21.59
CA LEU A 116 0.65 -0.04 22.39
C LEU A 116 -0.67 -0.65 21.92
N VAL A 117 -0.88 -0.76 20.60
CA VAL A 117 -2.16 -1.17 20.03
C VAL A 117 -2.25 -2.67 19.74
N SER A 118 -1.13 -3.37 19.59
CA SER A 118 -1.07 -4.80 19.27
C SER A 118 -1.94 -5.69 20.19
N PRO A 119 -1.98 -5.48 21.52
CA PRO A 119 -2.81 -6.29 22.41
C PRO A 119 -4.32 -6.01 22.33
N LEU A 120 -4.73 -4.94 21.64
CA LEU A 120 -6.13 -4.54 21.60
C LEU A 120 -6.95 -5.50 20.73
N ALA A 121 -8.11 -5.91 21.24
CA ALA A 121 -9.01 -6.81 20.54
C ALA A 121 -9.70 -6.09 19.38
N ILE A 122 -9.82 -6.76 18.25
CA ILE A 122 -10.57 -6.24 17.11
C ILE A 122 -12.04 -6.12 17.48
N GLU A 123 -12.60 -4.93 17.28
CA GLU A 123 -14.01 -4.62 17.50
C GLU A 123 -14.84 -4.94 16.25
N LYS A 124 -14.30 -4.61 15.07
CA LYS A 124 -14.99 -4.77 13.78
C LYS A 124 -14.01 -5.29 12.73
N ILE A 125 -14.49 -6.24 11.94
CA ILE A 125 -13.84 -6.72 10.71
C ILE A 125 -14.82 -6.47 9.57
N GLU A 126 -14.34 -5.90 8.48
CA GLU A 126 -15.12 -5.60 7.27
C GLU A 126 -14.40 -6.20 6.06
N ASN A 127 -15.15 -6.86 5.19
CA ASN A 127 -14.66 -7.23 3.86
C ASN A 127 -14.91 -6.04 2.92
N LEU A 128 -13.86 -5.55 2.28
CA LEU A 128 -13.89 -4.36 1.43
C LEU A 128 -14.00 -4.67 -0.06
N ASN A 129 -14.11 -5.93 -0.46
CA ASN A 129 -14.10 -6.30 -1.88
C ASN A 129 -15.26 -5.68 -2.65
N GLU A 130 -16.43 -5.52 -2.02
CA GLU A 130 -17.60 -4.90 -2.64
C GLU A 130 -17.41 -3.38 -2.85
N ASN A 131 -16.40 -2.78 -2.21
CA ASN A 131 -16.04 -1.37 -2.39
C ASN A 131 -15.03 -1.16 -3.54
N ILE A 132 -14.47 -2.23 -4.10
CA ILE A 132 -13.64 -2.18 -5.31
C ILE A 132 -14.60 -2.09 -6.51
N LEU A 133 -14.34 -1.12 -7.38
CA LEU A 133 -15.12 -0.99 -8.61
C LEU A 133 -14.93 -2.21 -9.50
N ASP A 134 -16.03 -2.79 -9.94
CA ASP A 134 -16.01 -3.86 -10.92
C ASP A 134 -15.66 -3.35 -12.33
N ASP A 135 -15.41 -4.29 -13.24
CA ASP A 135 -15.05 -3.99 -14.63
C ASP A 135 -16.10 -3.15 -15.38
N GLU A 136 -17.39 -3.29 -15.05
CA GLU A 136 -18.46 -2.52 -15.70
C GLU A 136 -18.46 -1.08 -15.20
N ALA A 137 -18.31 -0.88 -13.89
CA ALA A 137 -18.16 0.42 -13.27
C ALA A 137 -16.91 1.14 -13.80
N ILE A 138 -15.75 0.46 -13.86
CA ILE A 138 -14.50 0.98 -14.43
C ILE A 138 -14.69 1.41 -15.89
N LYS A 139 -15.29 0.55 -16.73
CA LYS A 139 -15.58 0.91 -18.14
C LYS A 139 -16.52 2.10 -18.25
N GLY A 140 -17.47 2.23 -17.33
CA GLY A 140 -18.39 3.37 -17.25
C GLY A 140 -17.73 4.70 -16.92
N LEU A 141 -16.48 4.70 -16.42
CA LEU A 141 -15.70 5.91 -16.18
C LEU A 141 -14.99 6.43 -17.44
N ILE A 142 -14.72 5.56 -18.41
CA ILE A 142 -14.00 5.96 -19.63
C ILE A 142 -14.82 7.00 -20.42
N GLY A 143 -14.17 8.11 -20.75
CA GLY A 143 -14.78 9.27 -21.42
C GLY A 143 -15.49 10.27 -20.50
N LYS A 144 -15.64 9.96 -19.20
CA LYS A 144 -16.04 10.97 -18.21
C LYS A 144 -14.95 12.02 -18.05
N SER A 145 -15.34 13.22 -17.65
CA SER A 145 -14.38 14.29 -17.35
C SER A 145 -13.77 14.14 -15.96
N GLY A 146 -12.59 14.72 -15.72
CA GLY A 146 -12.02 14.79 -14.35
C GLY A 146 -13.00 15.44 -13.37
N LYS A 147 -13.75 16.46 -13.83
CA LYS A 147 -14.80 17.09 -13.04
C LYS A 147 -15.90 16.11 -12.63
N ASP A 148 -16.33 15.24 -13.53
CA ASP A 148 -17.36 14.23 -13.21
C ASP A 148 -16.87 13.27 -12.11
N LEU A 149 -15.56 12.96 -12.07
CA LEU A 149 -14.97 12.12 -11.03
C LEU A 149 -14.93 12.87 -9.70
N ILE A 150 -14.39 14.09 -9.68
CA ILE A 150 -14.30 14.93 -8.47
C ILE A 150 -15.69 15.18 -7.87
N ASP A 151 -16.67 15.56 -8.70
CA ASP A 151 -18.05 15.78 -8.27
C ASP A 151 -18.72 14.49 -7.74
N SER A 152 -18.20 13.32 -8.12
CA SER A 152 -18.64 12.00 -7.62
C SER A 152 -17.86 11.54 -6.37
N GLY A 153 -17.03 12.40 -5.78
CA GLY A 153 -16.31 12.11 -4.53
C GLY A 153 -14.93 11.46 -4.72
N TRP A 154 -14.38 11.46 -5.93
CA TRP A 154 -12.99 11.04 -6.15
C TRP A 154 -12.02 12.12 -5.66
N ILE A 155 -10.90 11.71 -5.08
CA ILE A 155 -9.89 12.60 -4.52
C ILE A 155 -8.56 12.34 -5.23
N CYS A 156 -7.92 13.36 -5.79
CA CYS A 156 -6.58 13.22 -6.37
C CYS A 156 -5.53 13.26 -5.25
N THR A 157 -4.67 12.25 -5.15
CA THR A 157 -3.66 12.14 -4.09
C THR A 157 -2.23 12.14 -4.61
N GLY A 158 -2.05 12.01 -5.93
CA GLY A 158 -0.75 12.09 -6.57
C GLY A 158 -0.86 12.03 -8.08
N TYR A 159 0.25 12.32 -8.77
CA TYR A 159 0.27 12.35 -10.22
C TYR A 159 1.68 12.13 -10.80
N ASN A 160 1.69 11.64 -12.03
CA ASN A 160 2.81 11.65 -12.96
C ASN A 160 2.32 12.35 -14.23
N LEU A 161 2.73 13.61 -14.42
CA LEU A 161 2.28 14.47 -15.51
C LEU A 161 2.86 14.07 -16.88
N ASP A 162 3.99 13.34 -16.92
CA ASP A 162 4.59 12.89 -18.17
C ASP A 162 3.74 11.81 -18.85
N ASP A 163 3.21 10.89 -18.04
CA ASP A 163 2.35 9.79 -18.50
C ASP A 163 0.86 10.11 -18.34
N MET A 164 0.52 11.27 -17.79
CA MET A 164 -0.85 11.70 -17.45
C MET A 164 -1.58 10.68 -16.56
N VAL A 165 -0.85 10.08 -15.62
CA VAL A 165 -1.38 9.12 -14.65
C VAL A 165 -1.62 9.85 -13.33
N PHE A 166 -2.82 9.74 -12.80
CA PHE A 166 -3.22 10.37 -11.55
C PHE A 166 -3.64 9.28 -10.57
N SER A 167 -3.01 9.25 -9.41
CA SER A 167 -3.45 8.45 -8.28
C SER A 167 -4.67 9.13 -7.69
N MET A 168 -5.82 8.49 -7.85
CA MET A 168 -7.08 8.98 -7.32
C MET A 168 -7.71 7.96 -6.38
N GLU A 169 -8.19 8.43 -5.24
CA GLU A 169 -8.89 7.61 -4.26
C GLU A 169 -10.39 7.65 -4.50
N TYR A 170 -11.01 6.48 -4.37
CA TYR A 170 -12.45 6.32 -4.32
C TYR A 170 -12.78 5.22 -3.32
N ASN A 171 -13.58 5.56 -2.30
CA ASN A 171 -13.67 4.78 -1.07
C ASN A 171 -12.26 4.53 -0.48
N CYS A 172 -11.98 3.30 -0.06
CA CYS A 172 -10.73 2.91 0.59
C CYS A 172 -9.61 2.55 -0.40
N PHE A 173 -9.87 2.66 -1.72
CA PHE A 173 -8.97 2.18 -2.76
C PHE A 173 -8.41 3.31 -3.60
N GLN A 174 -7.14 3.15 -3.97
CA GLN A 174 -6.46 4.00 -4.93
C GLN A 174 -6.54 3.38 -6.32
N TYR A 175 -6.80 4.24 -7.30
CA TYR A 175 -6.82 3.89 -8.71
C TYR A 175 -5.85 4.78 -9.48
N ASP A 176 -5.18 4.19 -10.45
CA ASP A 176 -4.43 4.92 -11.46
C ASP A 176 -5.40 5.32 -12.57
N VAL A 177 -5.73 6.61 -12.62
CA VAL A 177 -6.59 7.23 -13.62
C VAL A 177 -5.73 7.92 -14.66
N VAL A 178 -5.83 7.48 -15.91
CA VAL A 178 -5.11 8.10 -17.03
C VAL A 178 -6.07 9.03 -17.76
N PHE A 179 -5.67 10.29 -17.94
CA PHE A 179 -6.45 11.25 -18.72
C PHE A 179 -5.90 11.41 -20.14
N ASP A 180 -6.81 11.65 -21.09
CA ASP A 180 -6.47 12.11 -22.43
C ASP A 180 -6.08 13.59 -22.39
N GLY A 181 -4.91 13.91 -22.93
CA GLY A 181 -4.40 15.27 -23.02
C GLY A 181 -2.96 15.35 -22.57
N LYS A 182 -2.54 16.58 -22.26
CA LYS A 182 -1.27 16.91 -21.61
C LYS A 182 -1.47 18.17 -20.80
N ILE A 183 -0.78 18.26 -19.67
CA ILE A 183 -0.61 19.51 -18.92
C ILE A 183 0.58 20.25 -19.51
N ASP A 184 0.50 21.58 -19.52
CA ASP A 184 1.62 22.42 -19.95
C ASP A 184 2.78 22.24 -18.96
N GLU A 185 3.99 22.00 -19.47
CA GLU A 185 5.19 21.81 -18.63
C GLU A 185 5.44 23.01 -17.69
N SER A 186 5.01 24.21 -18.08
CA SER A 186 5.12 25.39 -17.24
C SER A 186 4.26 25.36 -15.98
N HIS A 187 3.31 24.43 -15.88
CA HIS A 187 2.41 24.26 -14.74
C HIS A 187 2.83 23.09 -13.83
N TYR A 188 3.93 22.38 -14.12
CA TYR A 188 4.31 21.19 -13.37
C TYR A 188 4.64 21.49 -11.90
N ASP A 189 5.26 22.64 -11.62
CA ASP A 189 5.65 23.04 -10.26
C ASP A 189 4.45 23.54 -9.43
N ASP A 190 3.38 23.99 -10.09
CA ASP A 190 2.20 24.61 -9.48
C ASP A 190 0.90 23.93 -9.94
N PHE A 191 0.94 22.61 -10.20
CA PHE A 191 -0.21 21.87 -10.69
C PHE A 191 -1.43 22.03 -9.77
N ASP A 192 -2.59 22.26 -10.38
CA ASP A 192 -3.87 22.38 -9.71
C ASP A 192 -4.87 21.37 -10.30
N GLU A 193 -5.67 20.73 -9.44
CA GLU A 193 -6.65 19.72 -9.86
C GLU A 193 -7.69 20.26 -10.86
N SER A 194 -7.93 21.58 -10.90
CA SER A 194 -8.80 22.21 -11.90
C SER A 194 -8.30 22.00 -13.34
N GLU A 195 -7.01 21.68 -13.53
CA GLU A 195 -6.45 21.42 -14.86
C GLU A 195 -6.93 20.11 -15.47
N ILE A 196 -7.26 19.11 -14.64
CA ILE A 196 -7.80 17.82 -15.12
C ILE A 196 -9.33 17.85 -15.27
N GLU A 197 -10.02 18.88 -14.76
CA GLU A 197 -11.49 18.93 -14.75
C GLU A 197 -12.10 18.74 -16.13
N SER A 198 -11.49 19.31 -17.18
CA SER A 198 -11.98 19.22 -18.55
C SER A 198 -11.47 17.98 -19.31
N MET A 199 -10.42 17.34 -18.80
CA MET A 199 -9.78 16.20 -19.44
C MET A 199 -10.64 14.96 -19.35
N LYS A 200 -10.50 14.05 -20.32
CA LYS A 200 -11.33 12.83 -20.39
C LYS A 200 -10.57 11.63 -19.88
N VAL A 201 -11.22 10.79 -19.09
CA VAL A 201 -10.65 9.54 -18.60
C VAL A 201 -10.43 8.58 -19.78
N LYS A 202 -9.20 8.12 -19.91
CA LYS A 202 -8.76 7.13 -20.91
C LYS A 202 -8.77 5.72 -20.35
N SER A 203 -8.28 5.54 -19.14
CA SER A 203 -8.27 4.25 -18.44
C SER A 203 -8.26 4.45 -16.92
N VAL A 204 -8.77 3.44 -16.20
CA VAL A 204 -8.75 3.37 -14.74
C VAL A 204 -8.32 1.97 -14.35
N THR A 205 -7.39 1.84 -13.41
CA THR A 205 -6.94 0.55 -12.86
C THR A 205 -6.91 0.66 -11.34
N CYS A 206 -7.50 -0.31 -10.63
CA CYS A 206 -7.33 -0.37 -9.17
C CYS A 206 -5.87 -0.73 -8.87
N SER A 207 -5.17 0.17 -8.20
CA SER A 207 -3.75 0.03 -7.91
C SER A 207 -3.57 -0.72 -6.59
N ASP A 208 -4.22 -0.23 -5.53
CA ASP A 208 -4.04 -0.72 -4.16
C ASP A 208 -5.03 -0.09 -3.16
N ILE A 209 -4.83 -0.32 -1.87
CA ILE A 209 -5.41 0.42 -0.75
C ILE A 209 -4.89 1.87 -0.78
N GLY A 210 -5.80 2.85 -0.76
CA GLY A 210 -5.49 4.27 -0.66
C GLY A 210 -5.59 4.74 0.79
N ASP A 211 -6.76 5.25 1.17
CA ASP A 211 -7.04 5.71 2.53
C ASP A 211 -7.86 4.69 3.33
N ALA A 212 -7.23 4.11 4.36
CA ALA A 212 -7.85 3.16 5.28
C ALA A 212 -9.12 3.69 5.99
N THR A 213 -9.28 5.00 6.03
CA THR A 213 -10.36 5.69 6.73
C THR A 213 -11.57 5.98 5.85
N ASN A 214 -11.38 6.00 4.53
CA ASN A 214 -12.39 6.46 3.60
C ASN A 214 -13.37 5.33 3.25
N ILE A 215 -14.50 5.29 3.95
CA ILE A 215 -15.70 4.52 3.54
C ILE A 215 -16.95 5.37 3.74
N GLU A 216 -17.98 5.08 2.95
CA GLU A 216 -19.33 5.52 3.27
C GLU A 216 -19.78 4.90 4.60
N GLU A 217 -20.13 5.72 5.60
CA GLU A 217 -20.78 5.28 6.85
C GLU A 217 -22.27 4.95 6.66
#